data_AF-A0A7X1FA25-F1
#
_entry.id   AF-A0A7X1FA25-F1
#
_cell.length_a   1.000
_cell.length_b   1.000
_cell.length_c   1.000
_cell.angle_alpha   90.00
_cell.angle_beta   90.00
_cell.angle_gamma   90.00
#
_symmetry.space_group_name_H-M   'P 1'
#
loop_
_entity.id
_entity.type
_entity.pdbx_description
1 polymer ?
#
loop_
_entity_poly.entity_id
_entity_poly.type
_entity_poly.pdbx_seq_one_letter_code
_entity_poly.pdbx_strand_id
1 'polypeptide(L)'
;MTNPALAQPARTLPDPATFDYRDLQNELRNKMDGSYTVAITGDLLFQEPAGKRIGPAIRSVLKAADTTIGNLEVYLVDRQSWAGSHGYRNNWAPKEVAADLADLGFDLVAPGEADGGPDEQIETMKYLDAVGIKRPGYGPNLSIARQPAFQELPQGRVAMVAAFPFGPVGTDPIARNKVGNDFGEEAGLNPLRLTQWLTVTQAQFDQLKAIRDSILARREESDVARPAPLPRDRPGRLNLFGKNYMVAEKPGEFRYEMNETDRQSQVLAVRNAKEYADFVVFTTHIHENRYAFQAYSQDHYPPDYVRTLARELIDNGADMFLGSGNHTMQGIEIYKGRPIFYNPGNFAVQRFGSDDSPPNPEGLTNIEANELREDWLQLSVVRTFGTTRGVD
;
A
#
# COMPACT_ATOMS: atom_id res chain seq x y z
N MET A 1 -21.13 -39.66 14.52
CA MET A 1 -22.45 -39.06 14.25
C MET A 1 -22.80 -38.19 15.45
N THR A 2 -22.79 -36.87 15.28
CA THR A 2 -23.17 -35.91 16.34
C THR A 2 -24.65 -36.07 16.64
N ASN A 3 -25.02 -36.23 17.91
CA ASN A 3 -26.40 -36.36 18.34
C ASN A 3 -27.13 -35.04 18.04
N PRO A 4 -28.08 -34.98 17.08
CA PRO A 4 -28.78 -33.75 16.72
C PRO A 4 -29.61 -33.18 17.89
N ALA A 5 -29.86 -33.97 18.94
CA ALA A 5 -30.54 -33.52 20.16
C ALA A 5 -29.69 -32.60 21.07
N LEU A 6 -28.39 -32.41 20.78
CA LEU A 6 -27.49 -31.53 21.53
C LEU A 6 -27.11 -30.25 20.77
N ALA A 7 -27.65 -30.03 19.57
CA ALA A 7 -27.44 -28.76 18.87
C ALA A 7 -28.21 -27.66 19.60
N GLN A 8 -27.53 -26.56 19.97
CA GLN A 8 -28.24 -25.38 20.45
C GLN A 8 -29.25 -24.96 19.37
N PRO A 9 -30.52 -24.70 19.75
CA PRO A 9 -31.48 -24.20 18.78
C PRO A 9 -30.95 -22.90 18.19
N ALA A 10 -31.19 -22.68 16.90
CA ALA A 10 -30.86 -21.42 16.25
C ALA A 10 -31.51 -20.29 17.08
N ARG A 11 -30.69 -19.34 17.53
CA ARG A 11 -31.20 -18.17 18.25
C ARG A 11 -32.22 -17.48 17.36
N THR A 12 -33.40 -17.24 17.89
CA THR A 12 -34.41 -16.43 17.21
C THR A 12 -33.80 -15.05 16.95
N LEU A 13 -33.85 -14.57 15.71
CA LEU A 13 -33.44 -13.19 15.43
C LEU A 13 -34.32 -12.26 16.28
N PRO A 14 -33.74 -11.21 16.88
CA PRO A 14 -34.52 -10.28 17.67
C PRO A 14 -35.56 -9.58 16.80
N ASP A 15 -36.73 -9.26 17.37
CA ASP A 15 -37.79 -8.53 16.68
C ASP A 15 -37.28 -7.14 16.28
N PRO A 16 -37.21 -6.82 14.97
CA PRO A 16 -36.74 -5.51 14.52
C PRO A 16 -37.56 -4.33 15.05
N ALA A 17 -38.81 -4.54 15.46
CA ALA A 17 -39.63 -3.46 16.03
C ALA A 17 -39.26 -3.13 17.48
N THR A 18 -38.64 -4.06 18.21
CA THR A 18 -38.34 -3.91 19.64
C THR A 18 -36.85 -4.02 19.96
N PHE A 19 -36.03 -4.42 19.00
CA PHE A 19 -34.59 -4.51 19.19
C PHE A 19 -34.00 -3.10 19.26
N ASP A 20 -33.31 -2.81 20.37
CA ASP A 20 -32.58 -1.55 20.53
C ASP A 20 -31.34 -1.60 19.63
N TYR A 21 -31.49 -1.05 18.42
CA TYR A 21 -30.39 -0.98 17.47
C TYR A 21 -29.38 0.07 17.91
N ARG A 22 -28.10 -0.30 17.78
CA ARG A 22 -26.97 0.62 17.94
C ARG A 22 -27.19 1.90 17.14
N ASP A 23 -27.07 3.05 17.79
CA ASP A 23 -27.14 4.35 17.14
C ASP A 23 -25.82 4.64 16.42
N LEU A 24 -25.74 4.19 15.17
CA LEU A 24 -24.55 4.34 14.33
C LEU A 24 -24.14 5.80 14.13
N GLN A 25 -25.06 6.77 14.19
CA GLN A 25 -24.67 8.19 14.09
C GLN A 25 -23.86 8.61 15.30
N ASN A 26 -24.29 8.21 16.50
CA ASN A 26 -23.58 8.51 17.73
C ASN A 26 -22.28 7.71 17.88
N GLU A 27 -22.25 6.47 17.41
CA GLU A 27 -21.05 5.61 17.53
C GLU A 27 -19.93 6.02 16.56
N LEU A 28 -20.31 6.40 15.33
CA LEU A 28 -19.37 6.68 14.26
C LEU A 28 -18.93 8.15 14.22
N ARG A 29 -19.52 9.05 15.02
CA ARG A 29 -19.09 10.47 15.05
C ARG A 29 -17.66 10.63 15.55
N ASN A 30 -16.98 11.69 15.14
CA ASN A 30 -15.75 12.13 15.79
C ASN A 30 -16.06 12.51 17.25
N LYS A 31 -15.25 12.02 18.20
CA LYS A 31 -15.44 12.22 19.64
C LYS A 31 -14.29 13.01 20.29
N MET A 32 -13.36 13.54 19.50
CA MET A 32 -12.25 14.35 20.01
C MET A 32 -12.77 15.61 20.70
N ASP A 33 -12.15 15.96 21.83
CA ASP A 33 -12.39 17.18 22.57
C ASP A 33 -11.54 18.33 22.03
N GLY A 34 -12.14 19.51 21.90
CA GLY A 34 -11.42 20.73 21.52
C GLY A 34 -10.90 20.72 20.08
N SER A 35 -9.68 21.23 19.88
CA SER A 35 -9.02 21.28 18.56
C SER A 35 -7.96 20.20 18.46
N TYR A 36 -8.01 19.45 17.35
CA TYR A 36 -7.06 18.40 17.01
C TYR A 36 -6.44 18.71 15.65
N THR A 37 -5.11 18.77 15.60
CA THR A 37 -4.32 19.13 14.42
C THR A 37 -3.52 17.92 13.94
N VAL A 38 -3.70 17.57 12.67
CA VAL A 38 -2.94 16.50 12.01
C VAL A 38 -2.03 17.09 10.95
N ALA A 39 -0.75 16.73 10.99
CA ALA A 39 0.16 16.89 9.87
C ALA A 39 0.26 15.56 9.12
N ILE A 40 0.10 15.60 7.80
CA ILE A 40 0.34 14.44 6.94
C ILE A 40 1.49 14.76 6.01
N THR A 41 2.30 13.76 5.72
CA THR A 41 3.31 13.83 4.69
C THR A 41 3.04 12.80 3.61
N GLY A 42 3.72 12.99 2.49
CA GLY A 42 3.84 11.99 1.45
C GLY A 42 4.82 10.86 1.80
N ASP A 43 5.34 10.23 0.76
CA ASP A 43 6.26 9.10 0.86
C ASP A 43 7.60 9.49 1.48
N LEU A 44 8.06 8.64 2.40
CA LEU A 44 9.32 8.76 3.15
C LEU A 44 10.35 7.79 2.57
N LEU A 45 11.05 8.22 1.51
CA LEU A 45 12.11 7.44 0.88
C LEU A 45 13.48 7.95 1.34
N PHE A 46 13.79 7.75 2.62
CA PHE A 46 15.09 8.10 3.20
C PHE A 46 16.03 6.89 3.19
N GLN A 47 17.09 6.91 2.39
CA GLN A 47 18.13 5.87 2.46
C GLN A 47 19.26 6.17 3.45
N GLU A 48 19.32 7.38 4.02
CA GLU A 48 20.16 7.72 5.18
C GLU A 48 19.41 8.73 6.06
N PRO A 49 19.80 8.89 7.33
CA PRO A 49 19.33 10.01 8.16
C PRO A 49 19.61 11.34 7.46
N ALA A 50 18.54 12.06 7.12
CA ALA A 50 18.58 13.31 6.38
C ALA A 50 17.58 14.34 6.89
N GLY A 51 16.95 14.10 8.03
CA GLY A 51 16.04 15.00 8.71
C GLY A 51 16.70 16.36 8.97
N LYS A 52 18.02 16.37 9.25
CA LYS A 52 18.82 17.61 9.36
C LYS A 52 18.78 18.52 8.12
N ARG A 53 18.46 17.99 6.94
CA ARG A 53 18.31 18.74 5.68
C ARG A 53 16.91 19.32 5.49
N ILE A 54 15.92 18.83 6.22
CA ILE A 54 14.56 19.38 6.19
C ILE A 54 14.57 20.77 6.83
N GLY A 55 14.03 21.74 6.09
CA GLY A 55 14.02 23.15 6.49
C GLY A 55 13.28 23.37 7.81
N PRO A 56 13.69 24.36 8.62
CA PRO A 56 13.14 24.59 9.96
C PRO A 56 11.64 24.88 9.97
N ALA A 57 11.12 25.54 8.92
CA ALA A 57 9.68 25.81 8.79
C ALA A 57 8.86 24.53 8.68
N ILE A 58 9.29 23.56 7.87
CA ILE A 58 8.61 22.27 7.71
C ILE A 58 8.65 21.49 9.03
N ARG A 59 9.81 21.45 9.69
CA ARG A 59 9.91 20.78 11.00
C ARG A 59 9.01 21.39 12.04
N SER A 60 8.87 22.72 12.03
CA SER A 60 7.97 23.41 12.95
C SER A 60 6.52 22.98 12.73
N VAL A 61 6.10 22.71 11.49
CA VAL A 61 4.76 22.21 11.19
C VAL A 61 4.57 20.79 11.70
N LEU A 62 5.51 19.89 11.40
CA LEU A 62 5.45 18.49 11.85
C LEU A 62 5.40 18.41 13.38
N LYS A 63 6.29 19.13 14.06
CA LYS A 63 6.35 19.11 15.54
C LYS A 63 5.22 19.83 16.25
N ALA A 64 4.51 20.73 15.57
CA ALA A 64 3.42 21.49 16.17
C ALA A 64 2.06 20.79 16.04
N ALA A 65 1.94 19.78 15.18
CA ALA A 65 0.74 18.96 15.09
C ALA A 65 0.60 18.07 16.34
N ASP A 66 -0.64 17.74 16.70
CA ASP A 66 -0.91 16.75 17.76
C ASP A 66 -0.58 15.33 17.27
N THR A 67 -0.71 15.10 15.96
CA THR A 67 -0.34 13.85 15.29
C THR A 67 0.34 14.16 13.95
N THR A 68 1.50 13.57 13.70
CA THR A 68 2.15 13.56 12.39
C THR A 68 2.19 12.16 11.79
N ILE A 69 1.71 12.04 10.54
CA ILE A 69 1.57 10.77 9.82
C ILE A 69 2.43 10.77 8.55
N GLY A 70 3.13 9.68 8.29
CA GLY A 70 3.87 9.46 7.04
C GLY A 70 3.74 8.05 6.47
N ASN A 71 4.11 7.90 5.19
CA ASN A 71 4.19 6.61 4.51
C ASN A 71 5.65 6.16 4.41
N LEU A 72 6.03 5.14 5.18
CA LEU A 72 7.40 4.63 5.23
C LEU A 72 7.63 3.66 4.08
N GLU A 73 8.16 4.18 2.98
CA GLU A 73 8.48 3.40 1.79
C GLU A 73 9.95 2.98 1.80
N VAL A 74 10.43 2.58 2.98
CA VAL A 74 11.68 1.87 3.16
C VAL A 74 11.50 0.79 4.22
N TYR A 75 12.16 -0.34 4.08
CA TYR A 75 12.41 -1.23 5.23
C TYR A 75 13.74 -0.86 5.90
N LEU A 76 13.75 -0.97 7.22
CA LEU A 76 14.88 -0.58 8.06
C LEU A 76 15.71 -1.80 8.47
N VAL A 77 17.03 -1.67 8.35
CA VAL A 77 17.97 -2.78 8.60
C VAL A 77 19.13 -2.36 9.51
N ASP A 78 19.72 -3.31 10.22
CA ASP A 78 21.02 -3.11 10.87
C ASP A 78 22.16 -3.41 9.91
N ARG A 79 22.83 -2.37 9.41
CA ARG A 79 23.95 -2.49 8.46
C ARG A 79 25.12 -3.34 8.99
N GLN A 80 25.23 -3.57 10.30
CA GLN A 80 26.30 -4.41 10.85
C GLN A 80 26.02 -5.91 10.73
N SER A 81 24.75 -6.31 10.64
CA SER A 81 24.34 -7.72 10.65
C SER A 81 23.49 -8.12 9.46
N TRP A 82 22.91 -7.17 8.73
CA TRP A 82 22.12 -7.43 7.55
C TRP A 82 23.02 -7.69 6.34
N ALA A 83 22.82 -8.85 5.70
CA ALA A 83 23.63 -9.31 4.58
C ALA A 83 22.89 -9.22 3.23
N GLY A 84 21.84 -8.39 3.14
CA GLY A 84 21.06 -8.27 1.90
C GLY A 84 20.29 -9.55 1.57
N SER A 85 19.58 -10.16 2.53
CA SER A 85 18.80 -11.40 2.34
C SER A 85 17.85 -11.34 1.15
N HIS A 86 17.33 -10.15 0.86
CA HIS A 86 16.44 -9.85 -0.28
C HIS A 86 17.15 -9.00 -1.37
N GLY A 87 18.48 -8.97 -1.34
CA GLY A 87 19.35 -8.13 -2.14
C GLY A 87 19.43 -6.68 -1.64
N TYR A 88 20.41 -5.92 -2.16
CA TYR A 88 20.51 -4.46 -1.95
C TYR A 88 19.57 -3.65 -2.88
N ARG A 89 18.50 -4.30 -3.35
CA ARG A 89 17.62 -3.85 -4.44
C ARG A 89 16.80 -2.60 -4.07
N ASN A 90 15.56 -2.79 -3.62
CA ASN A 90 14.55 -1.73 -3.47
C ASN A 90 14.85 -0.76 -2.33
N ASN A 91 13.86 0.04 -1.92
CA ASN A 91 14.02 1.10 -0.94
C ASN A 91 14.33 0.50 0.46
N TRP A 92 15.60 0.34 0.80
CA TRP A 92 16.05 -0.02 2.15
C TRP A 92 16.79 1.13 2.80
N ALA A 93 16.81 1.16 4.12
CA ALA A 93 17.45 2.22 4.88
C ALA A 93 18.05 1.71 6.18
N PRO A 94 19.08 2.38 6.71
CA PRO A 94 19.67 1.96 7.97
C PRO A 94 18.75 2.33 9.14
N LYS A 95 18.76 1.50 10.19
CA LYS A 95 17.89 1.64 11.38
C LYS A 95 17.90 3.03 12.02
N GLU A 96 18.98 3.81 11.85
CA GLU A 96 19.10 5.18 12.34
C GLU A 96 18.03 6.13 11.76
N VAL A 97 17.46 5.81 10.60
CA VAL A 97 16.34 6.58 10.02
C VAL A 97 15.14 6.61 10.96
N ALA A 98 14.88 5.55 11.75
CA ALA A 98 13.79 5.57 12.73
C ALA A 98 13.94 6.72 13.73
N ALA A 99 15.13 6.91 14.30
CA ALA A 99 15.41 7.98 15.25
C ALA A 99 15.32 9.37 14.59
N ASP A 100 15.78 9.49 13.35
CA ASP A 100 15.71 10.74 12.59
C ASP A 100 14.26 11.13 12.23
N LEU A 101 13.38 10.17 11.95
CA LEU A 101 11.94 10.39 11.79
C LEU A 101 11.26 10.82 13.10
N ALA A 102 11.60 10.18 14.22
CA ALA A 102 11.09 10.60 15.52
C ALA A 102 11.55 12.03 15.86
N ASP A 103 12.81 12.36 15.57
CA ASP A 103 13.37 13.71 15.74
C ASP A 103 12.71 14.76 14.83
N LEU A 104 12.19 14.36 13.66
CA LEU A 104 11.37 15.22 12.80
C LEU A 104 9.96 15.47 13.36
N GLY A 105 9.48 14.59 14.24
CA GLY A 105 8.17 14.69 14.89
C GLY A 105 7.11 13.75 14.33
N PHE A 106 7.49 12.65 13.66
CA PHE A 106 6.52 11.63 13.23
C PHE A 106 6.02 10.81 14.42
N ASP A 107 4.70 10.63 14.51
CA ASP A 107 4.06 9.81 15.56
C ASP A 107 3.60 8.46 15.02
N LEU A 108 3.11 8.46 13.77
CA LEU A 108 2.52 7.32 13.10
C LEU A 108 3.12 7.15 11.71
N VAL A 109 3.60 5.95 11.38
CA VAL A 109 4.03 5.63 10.02
C VAL A 109 3.42 4.32 9.55
N ALA A 110 2.93 4.32 8.31
CA ALA A 110 2.39 3.12 7.67
C ALA A 110 3.43 2.49 6.74
N PRO A 111 3.39 1.16 6.54
CA PRO A 111 4.30 0.49 5.61
C PRO A 111 3.95 0.85 4.17
N GLY A 112 4.97 1.27 3.42
CA GLY A 112 4.92 1.51 1.98
C GLY A 112 5.80 0.56 1.16
N GLU A 113 6.71 -0.17 1.79
CA GLU A 113 7.60 -1.10 1.11
C GLU A 113 7.28 -2.53 1.54
N ALA A 114 7.16 -3.46 0.58
CA ALA A 114 6.84 -4.87 0.82
C ALA A 114 8.05 -5.77 0.52
N ASP A 115 8.92 -5.38 -0.40
CA ASP A 115 9.93 -6.27 -1.00
C ASP A 115 11.10 -6.62 -0.06
N GLY A 116 11.17 -5.99 1.11
CA GLY A 116 12.12 -6.34 2.16
C GLY A 116 11.93 -7.75 2.72
N GLY A 117 10.76 -8.38 2.54
CA GLY A 117 10.47 -9.71 3.08
C GLY A 117 10.14 -9.72 4.58
N PRO A 118 9.69 -10.86 5.15
CA PRO A 118 9.12 -10.89 6.50
C PRO A 118 10.06 -10.47 7.63
N ASP A 119 11.35 -10.81 7.53
CA ASP A 119 12.33 -10.55 8.59
C ASP A 119 12.65 -9.06 8.69
N GLU A 120 12.95 -8.42 7.58
CA GLU A 120 13.26 -6.98 7.50
C GLU A 120 12.07 -6.12 7.90
N GLN A 121 10.86 -6.59 7.65
CA GLN A 121 9.66 -5.91 8.13
C GLN A 121 9.49 -6.06 9.66
N ILE A 122 9.85 -7.22 10.23
CA ILE A 122 9.92 -7.41 11.69
C ILE A 122 11.01 -6.53 12.31
N GLU A 123 12.16 -6.40 11.66
CA GLU A 123 13.21 -5.48 12.11
C GLU A 123 12.75 -4.02 12.06
N THR A 124 12.09 -3.63 10.95
CA THR A 124 11.48 -2.29 10.80
C THR A 124 10.52 -1.99 11.94
N MET A 125 9.63 -2.94 12.25
CA MET A 125 8.72 -2.81 13.38
C MET A 125 9.45 -2.53 14.69
N LYS A 126 10.49 -3.32 14.98
CA LYS A 126 11.29 -3.21 16.19
C LYS A 126 11.99 -1.85 16.29
N TYR A 127 12.54 -1.33 15.20
CA TYR A 127 13.25 -0.05 15.21
C TYR A 127 12.30 1.14 15.39
N LEU A 128 11.11 1.10 14.80
CA LEU A 128 10.07 2.12 15.00
C LEU A 128 9.53 2.09 16.44
N ASP A 129 9.27 0.89 16.98
CA ASP A 129 8.81 0.73 18.37
C ASP A 129 9.83 1.29 19.37
N ALA A 130 11.13 1.10 19.11
CA ALA A 130 12.21 1.57 19.97
C ALA A 130 12.30 3.11 20.08
N VAL A 131 11.76 3.84 19.09
CA VAL A 131 11.73 5.31 19.08
C VAL A 131 10.32 5.86 19.33
N GLY A 132 9.35 5.00 19.65
CA GLY A 132 7.99 5.39 20.01
C GLY A 132 7.06 5.66 18.84
N ILE A 133 7.50 5.46 17.59
CA ILE A 133 6.66 5.63 16.41
C ILE A 133 5.68 4.46 16.31
N LYS A 134 4.38 4.80 16.24
CA LYS A 134 3.29 3.84 16.11
C LYS A 134 3.14 3.39 14.65
N ARG A 135 2.82 2.12 14.44
CA ARG A 135 2.93 1.47 13.12
C ARG A 135 1.89 0.37 12.88
N PRO A 136 0.75 0.68 12.25
CA PRO A 136 -0.25 -0.29 11.85
C PRO A 136 0.08 -0.95 10.51
N GLY A 137 -0.66 -1.99 10.14
CA GLY A 137 -0.62 -2.58 8.79
C GLY A 137 0.43 -3.67 8.57
N TYR A 138 1.27 -3.95 9.57
CA TYR A 138 2.16 -5.09 9.59
C TYR A 138 1.98 -5.89 10.88
N GLY A 139 2.16 -7.20 10.82
CA GLY A 139 2.19 -8.02 12.03
C GLY A 139 2.80 -9.41 11.81
N PRO A 140 3.06 -10.15 12.90
CA PRO A 140 3.51 -11.55 12.86
C PRO A 140 2.44 -12.50 12.28
N ASN A 141 1.20 -12.05 12.16
CA ASN A 141 0.08 -12.74 11.55
C ASN A 141 -0.98 -11.73 11.09
N LEU A 142 -1.98 -12.23 10.36
CA LEU A 142 -3.03 -11.38 9.77
C LEU A 142 -3.91 -10.68 10.81
N SER A 143 -4.14 -11.33 11.95
CA SER A 143 -4.95 -10.74 13.03
C SER A 143 -4.27 -9.49 13.59
N ILE A 144 -2.96 -9.54 13.83
CA ILE A 144 -2.19 -8.40 14.32
C ILE A 144 -2.00 -7.35 13.22
N ALA A 145 -1.69 -7.75 11.99
CA ALA A 145 -1.51 -6.79 10.89
C ALA A 145 -2.75 -5.91 10.64
N ARG A 146 -3.95 -6.44 10.90
CA ARG A 146 -5.24 -5.72 10.79
C ARG A 146 -5.57 -4.82 11.98
N GLN A 147 -4.84 -4.92 13.08
CA GLN A 147 -5.13 -4.11 14.25
C GLN A 147 -4.76 -2.64 14.00
N PRO A 148 -5.57 -1.70 14.53
CA PRO A 148 -5.17 -0.31 14.57
C PRO A 148 -3.96 -0.12 15.50
N ALA A 149 -3.13 0.87 15.18
CA ALA A 149 -2.20 1.46 16.13
C ALA A 149 -2.88 2.66 16.82
N PHE A 150 -2.60 2.86 18.10
CA PHE A 150 -3.24 3.91 18.91
C PHE A 150 -2.24 4.96 19.40
N GLN A 151 -2.68 6.21 19.41
CA GLN A 151 -2.01 7.34 20.06
C GLN A 151 -2.98 7.97 21.07
N GLU A 152 -2.52 8.17 22.30
CA GLU A 152 -3.27 8.85 23.36
C GLU A 152 -2.92 10.33 23.36
N LEU A 153 -3.94 11.19 23.33
CA LEU A 153 -3.79 12.64 23.38
C LEU A 153 -4.72 13.22 24.46
N PRO A 154 -4.42 14.43 24.98
CA PRO A 154 -5.34 15.13 25.88
C PRO A 154 -6.75 15.34 25.30
N GLN A 155 -6.85 15.45 23.97
CA GLN A 155 -8.10 15.62 23.23
C GLN A 155 -8.89 14.31 23.05
N GLY A 156 -8.29 13.16 23.30
CA GLY A 156 -8.89 11.84 23.03
C GLY A 156 -7.91 10.89 22.36
N ARG A 157 -8.41 9.73 21.93
CA ARG A 157 -7.60 8.68 21.32
C ARG A 157 -7.71 8.67 19.81
N VAL A 158 -6.56 8.61 19.15
CA VAL A 158 -6.45 8.43 17.70
C VAL A 158 -6.13 6.96 17.41
N ALA A 159 -6.79 6.38 16.41
CA ALA A 159 -6.47 5.09 15.85
C ALA A 159 -6.10 5.20 14.38
N MET A 160 -5.07 4.48 13.93
CA MET A 160 -4.73 4.36 12.51
C MET A 160 -4.76 2.90 12.09
N VAL A 161 -5.50 2.59 11.02
CA VAL A 161 -5.51 1.30 10.33
C VAL A 161 -4.78 1.46 9.01
N ALA A 162 -3.89 0.52 8.68
CA ALA A 162 -3.20 0.51 7.40
C ALA A 162 -3.46 -0.78 6.62
N ALA A 163 -3.60 -0.68 5.31
CA ALA A 163 -3.70 -1.82 4.40
C ALA A 163 -2.85 -1.61 3.15
N PHE A 164 -2.41 -2.71 2.55
CA PHE A 164 -1.55 -2.73 1.38
C PHE A 164 -2.24 -3.47 0.23
N PRO A 165 -2.35 -2.89 -0.98
CA PRO A 165 -2.94 -3.54 -2.12
C PRO A 165 -2.01 -4.61 -2.71
N PHE A 166 -2.57 -5.77 -3.04
CA PHE A 166 -1.83 -6.91 -3.61
C PHE A 166 -2.41 -7.37 -4.94
N GLY A 167 -1.56 -7.88 -5.83
CA GLY A 167 -1.92 -8.49 -7.10
C GLY A 167 -1.30 -7.75 -8.30
N PRO A 168 -1.73 -6.51 -8.60
CA PRO A 168 -1.23 -5.78 -9.78
C PRO A 168 0.22 -5.30 -9.64
N VAL A 169 0.61 -4.86 -8.44
CA VAL A 169 1.95 -4.31 -8.16
C VAL A 169 2.65 -5.08 -7.04
N GLY A 170 2.07 -5.15 -5.84
CA GLY A 170 2.64 -5.91 -4.72
C GLY A 170 2.28 -7.38 -4.73
N THR A 171 3.22 -8.26 -4.36
CA THR A 171 2.98 -9.73 -4.33
C THR A 171 3.12 -10.37 -2.95
N ASP A 172 4.13 -9.99 -2.16
CA ASP A 172 4.41 -10.51 -0.81
C ASP A 172 5.26 -9.50 -0.03
N PRO A 173 5.38 -9.58 1.32
CA PRO A 173 4.79 -10.57 2.21
C PRO A 173 3.36 -10.20 2.64
N ILE A 174 2.44 -11.14 2.43
CA ILE A 174 1.06 -11.04 2.92
C ILE A 174 0.95 -11.73 4.28
N ALA A 175 0.42 -11.04 5.30
CA ALA A 175 0.18 -11.66 6.61
C ALA A 175 -0.88 -12.77 6.51
N ARG A 176 -0.65 -13.90 7.19
CA ARG A 176 -1.60 -15.03 7.22
C ARG A 176 -1.78 -15.57 8.64
N ASN A 177 -3.02 -15.95 8.94
CA ASN A 177 -3.32 -16.71 10.16
C ASN A 177 -3.23 -18.20 9.84
N LYS A 178 -2.92 -19.01 10.85
CA LYS A 178 -2.99 -20.47 10.77
C LYS A 178 -4.40 -20.93 10.37
N VAL A 179 -4.46 -21.82 9.38
CA VAL A 179 -5.70 -22.47 8.94
C VAL A 179 -5.63 -23.96 9.25
N GLY A 180 -6.43 -24.41 10.22
CA GLY A 180 -6.46 -25.82 10.62
C GLY A 180 -5.07 -26.34 11.00
N ASN A 181 -4.67 -27.46 10.40
CA ASN A 181 -3.34 -28.07 10.59
C ASN A 181 -2.39 -27.85 9.40
N ASP A 182 -2.84 -27.17 8.34
CA ASP A 182 -2.16 -27.21 7.04
C ASP A 182 -1.09 -26.13 6.89
N PHE A 183 -1.22 -25.01 7.62
CA PHE A 183 -0.29 -23.87 7.53
C PHE A 183 -0.04 -23.19 8.87
N GLY A 184 1.18 -22.69 9.08
CA GLY A 184 1.53 -21.83 10.21
C GLY A 184 0.99 -20.41 10.06
N GLU A 185 1.20 -19.58 11.07
CA GLU A 185 1.06 -18.12 10.90
C GLU A 185 2.24 -17.58 10.08
N GLU A 186 1.99 -16.57 9.27
CA GLU A 186 3.01 -15.90 8.47
C GLU A 186 2.96 -14.40 8.74
N ALA A 187 4.13 -13.81 8.99
CA ALA A 187 4.28 -12.38 9.15
C ALA A 187 4.15 -11.67 7.80
N GLY A 188 3.61 -10.46 7.81
CA GLY A 188 3.42 -9.69 6.59
C GLY A 188 2.51 -8.48 6.76
N LEU A 189 2.11 -7.94 5.63
CA LEU A 189 1.25 -6.77 5.52
C LEU A 189 -0.23 -7.16 5.57
N ASN A 190 -1.07 -6.23 6.04
CA ASN A 190 -2.53 -6.34 5.97
C ASN A 190 -3.02 -6.18 4.52
N PRO A 191 -3.54 -7.24 3.87
CA PRO A 191 -3.78 -7.23 2.44
C PRO A 191 -5.12 -6.61 2.05
N LEU A 192 -5.14 -5.93 0.91
CA LEU A 192 -6.29 -5.69 0.06
C LEU A 192 -5.99 -6.26 -1.34
N ARG A 193 -6.32 -7.53 -1.58
CA ARG A 193 -6.05 -8.13 -2.89
C ARG A 193 -6.98 -7.54 -3.95
N LEU A 194 -6.41 -7.23 -5.11
CA LEU A 194 -7.09 -6.63 -6.25
C LEU A 194 -7.02 -7.55 -7.47
N THR A 195 -8.12 -7.63 -8.21
CA THR A 195 -8.11 -8.12 -9.59
C THR A 195 -8.07 -6.92 -10.52
N GLN A 196 -6.98 -6.76 -11.27
CA GLN A 196 -6.87 -5.74 -12.31
C GLN A 196 -7.46 -6.24 -13.63
N TRP A 197 -8.20 -5.37 -14.31
CA TRP A 197 -8.82 -5.58 -15.61
C TRP A 197 -8.34 -4.51 -16.59
N LEU A 198 -7.80 -4.93 -17.73
CA LEU A 198 -7.51 -4.02 -18.84
C LEU A 198 -8.77 -3.83 -19.69
N THR A 199 -9.18 -2.59 -19.86
CA THR A 199 -10.35 -2.27 -20.69
C THR A 199 -10.04 -2.40 -22.18
N VAL A 200 -10.97 -2.99 -22.91
CA VAL A 200 -10.93 -3.17 -24.37
C VAL A 200 -12.29 -2.85 -24.96
N THR A 201 -12.33 -2.47 -26.24
CA THR A 201 -13.58 -2.32 -26.98
C THR A 201 -14.24 -3.69 -27.20
N GLN A 202 -15.53 -3.72 -27.52
CA GLN A 202 -16.24 -4.97 -27.83
C GLN A 202 -15.57 -5.75 -28.98
N ALA A 203 -15.14 -5.06 -30.05
CA ALA A 203 -14.48 -5.70 -31.18
C ALA A 203 -13.13 -6.34 -30.79
N GLN A 204 -12.34 -5.67 -29.97
CA GLN A 204 -11.08 -6.23 -29.43
C GLN A 204 -11.36 -7.42 -28.49
N PHE A 205 -12.39 -7.32 -27.66
CA PHE A 205 -12.82 -8.42 -26.78
C PHE A 205 -13.16 -9.68 -27.58
N ASP A 206 -13.94 -9.54 -28.65
CA ASP A 206 -14.35 -10.65 -29.50
C ASP A 206 -13.13 -11.32 -30.18
N GLN A 207 -12.14 -10.52 -30.60
CA GLN A 207 -10.88 -11.03 -31.14
C GLN A 207 -10.05 -11.80 -30.10
N LEU A 208 -9.88 -11.23 -28.90
CA LEU A 208 -9.16 -11.90 -27.80
C LEU A 208 -9.84 -13.21 -27.41
N LYS A 209 -11.17 -13.20 -27.36
CA LYS A 209 -11.98 -14.39 -27.10
C LYS A 209 -11.81 -15.44 -28.19
N ALA A 210 -11.85 -15.04 -29.47
CA ALA A 210 -11.65 -15.95 -30.60
C ALA A 210 -10.26 -16.61 -30.56
N ILE A 211 -9.21 -15.85 -30.24
CA ILE A 211 -7.86 -16.38 -30.05
C ILE A 211 -7.86 -17.45 -28.95
N ARG A 212 -8.41 -17.13 -27.77
CA ARG A 212 -8.49 -18.09 -26.66
C ARG A 212 -9.26 -19.35 -27.02
N ASP A 213 -10.44 -19.16 -27.60
CA ASP A 213 -11.39 -20.24 -27.86
C ASP A 213 -10.86 -21.17 -28.98
N SER A 214 -10.14 -20.64 -29.97
CA SER A 214 -9.44 -21.45 -30.99
C SER A 214 -8.33 -22.33 -30.42
N ILE A 215 -7.64 -21.85 -29.38
CA ILE A 215 -6.60 -22.63 -28.67
C ILE A 215 -7.25 -23.65 -27.73
N LEU A 216 -8.31 -23.28 -27.02
CA LEU A 216 -9.08 -24.21 -26.18
C LEU A 216 -9.74 -25.33 -26.98
N ALA A 217 -10.08 -25.12 -28.25
CA ALA A 217 -10.59 -26.18 -29.12
C ALA A 217 -9.60 -27.35 -29.29
N ARG A 218 -8.30 -27.10 -29.09
CA ARG A 218 -7.21 -28.09 -29.18
C ARG A 218 -6.95 -28.85 -27.87
N ARG A 219 -7.73 -28.58 -26.82
CA ARG A 219 -7.52 -29.14 -25.46
C ARG A 219 -7.60 -30.66 -25.35
N GLU A 220 -8.09 -31.35 -26.37
CA GLU A 220 -8.25 -32.81 -26.42
C GLU A 220 -7.28 -33.47 -27.42
N GLU A 221 -6.33 -32.71 -27.98
CA GLU A 221 -5.25 -33.26 -28.80
C GLU A 221 -4.38 -34.24 -28.01
N SER A 222 -3.83 -35.24 -28.69
CA SER A 222 -3.16 -36.41 -28.06
C SER A 222 -1.92 -36.08 -27.23
N ASP A 223 -1.29 -34.93 -27.48
CA ASP A 223 -0.12 -34.42 -26.77
C ASP A 223 -0.49 -33.51 -25.58
N VAL A 224 -1.76 -33.20 -25.37
CA VAL A 224 -2.26 -32.46 -24.20
C VAL A 224 -2.48 -33.42 -23.03
N ALA A 225 -1.44 -33.62 -22.22
CA ALA A 225 -1.46 -34.55 -21.09
C ALA A 225 -2.56 -34.25 -20.05
N ARG A 226 -2.98 -32.99 -19.93
CA ARG A 226 -4.08 -32.55 -19.06
C ARG A 226 -4.91 -31.47 -19.77
N PRO A 227 -6.13 -31.78 -20.23
CA PRO A 227 -6.98 -30.81 -20.89
C PRO A 227 -7.22 -29.57 -20.03
N ALA A 228 -7.03 -28.39 -20.59
CA ALA A 228 -7.34 -27.13 -19.90
C ALA A 228 -8.83 -27.11 -19.48
N PRO A 229 -9.17 -26.58 -18.28
CA PRO A 229 -10.56 -26.43 -17.88
C PRO A 229 -11.27 -25.41 -18.78
N LEU A 230 -12.55 -25.65 -19.08
CA LEU A 230 -13.35 -24.67 -19.79
C LEU A 230 -13.58 -23.44 -18.92
N PRO A 231 -13.36 -22.22 -19.44
CA PRO A 231 -13.51 -20.99 -18.68
C PRO A 231 -14.98 -20.72 -18.33
N ARG A 232 -15.21 -20.10 -17.17
CA ARG A 232 -16.52 -19.61 -16.73
C ARG A 232 -16.54 -18.08 -16.79
N ASP A 233 -16.58 -17.55 -18.00
CA ASP A 233 -16.55 -16.11 -18.24
C ASP A 233 -17.81 -15.43 -17.70
N ARG A 234 -17.63 -14.22 -17.16
CA ARG A 234 -18.74 -13.30 -16.88
C ARG A 234 -19.01 -12.46 -18.14
N PRO A 235 -20.23 -11.96 -18.35
CA PRO A 235 -20.52 -11.06 -19.47
C PRO A 235 -19.52 -9.90 -19.56
N GLY A 236 -18.95 -9.69 -20.76
CA GLY A 236 -17.98 -8.62 -21.02
C GLY A 236 -16.64 -8.78 -20.31
N ARG A 237 -16.30 -9.98 -19.80
CA ARG A 237 -15.05 -10.24 -19.07
C ARG A 237 -14.36 -11.51 -19.57
N LEU A 238 -13.04 -11.43 -19.72
CA LEU A 238 -12.22 -12.48 -20.31
C LEU A 238 -10.89 -12.58 -19.56
N ASN A 239 -10.52 -13.78 -19.12
CA ASN A 239 -9.12 -14.07 -18.81
C ASN A 239 -8.47 -14.73 -20.05
N LEU A 240 -7.33 -14.18 -20.47
CA LEU A 240 -6.49 -14.73 -21.52
C LEU A 240 -5.05 -14.77 -21.01
N PHE A 241 -4.52 -15.98 -20.83
CA PHE A 241 -3.13 -16.23 -20.40
C PHE A 241 -2.73 -15.47 -19.13
N GLY A 242 -3.62 -15.44 -18.12
CA GLY A 242 -3.34 -14.78 -16.85
C GLY A 242 -3.54 -13.26 -16.87
N LYS A 243 -3.93 -12.67 -18.01
CA LYS A 243 -4.35 -11.27 -18.11
C LYS A 243 -5.87 -11.17 -18.20
N ASN A 244 -6.44 -10.25 -17.44
CA ASN A 244 -7.88 -10.02 -17.43
C ASN A 244 -8.23 -8.83 -18.31
N TYR A 245 -9.27 -8.99 -19.13
CA TYR A 245 -9.80 -7.99 -20.03
C TYR A 245 -11.28 -7.78 -19.75
N MET A 246 -11.73 -6.53 -19.84
CA MET A 246 -13.15 -6.20 -19.73
C MET A 246 -13.60 -5.22 -20.80
N VAL A 247 -14.84 -5.35 -21.25
CA VAL A 247 -15.43 -4.43 -22.21
C VAL A 247 -15.69 -3.07 -21.56
N ALA A 248 -15.20 -2.00 -22.20
CA ALA A 248 -15.54 -0.62 -21.87
C ALA A 248 -15.50 0.26 -23.13
N GLU A 249 -16.05 1.47 -23.03
CA GLU A 249 -16.06 2.45 -24.13
C GLU A 249 -14.63 2.88 -24.53
N LYS A 250 -13.80 3.16 -23.54
CA LYS A 250 -12.42 3.60 -23.73
C LYS A 250 -11.45 2.46 -23.41
N PRO A 251 -10.66 1.97 -24.38
CA PRO A 251 -9.67 0.92 -24.13
C PRO A 251 -8.40 1.48 -23.49
N GLY A 252 -7.60 0.60 -22.90
CA GLY A 252 -6.28 0.95 -22.35
C GLY A 252 -6.33 1.50 -20.93
N GLU A 253 -7.50 1.58 -20.31
CA GLU A 253 -7.65 1.89 -18.89
C GLU A 253 -7.59 0.62 -18.03
N PHE A 254 -7.06 0.74 -16.82
CA PHE A 254 -7.20 -0.28 -15.79
C PHE A 254 -8.42 -0.03 -14.92
N ARG A 255 -9.08 -1.13 -14.55
CA ARG A 255 -10.16 -1.18 -13.57
C ARG A 255 -9.82 -2.22 -12.52
N TYR A 256 -10.25 -1.99 -11.28
CA TYR A 256 -9.85 -2.83 -10.16
C TYR A 256 -11.07 -3.36 -9.43
N GLU A 257 -11.03 -4.65 -9.12
CA GLU A 257 -12.00 -5.27 -8.23
C GLU A 257 -11.32 -5.69 -6.94
N MET A 258 -11.80 -5.16 -5.82
CA MET A 258 -11.35 -5.57 -4.50
C MET A 258 -11.81 -6.99 -4.18
N ASN A 259 -10.93 -7.78 -3.57
CA ASN A 259 -11.32 -9.03 -2.94
C ASN A 259 -12.36 -8.75 -1.85
N GLU A 260 -13.52 -9.40 -1.93
CA GLU A 260 -14.64 -9.16 -1.03
C GLU A 260 -14.29 -9.37 0.44
N THR A 261 -13.59 -10.47 0.76
CA THR A 261 -13.20 -10.81 2.13
C THR A 261 -12.23 -9.79 2.70
N ASP A 262 -11.25 -9.34 1.89
CA ASP A 262 -10.31 -8.32 2.31
C ASP A 262 -11.01 -6.97 2.52
N ARG A 263 -11.86 -6.53 1.58
CA ARG A 263 -12.66 -5.29 1.71
C ARG A 263 -13.49 -5.29 2.99
N GLN A 264 -14.26 -6.36 3.23
CA GLN A 264 -15.06 -6.51 4.44
C GLN A 264 -14.20 -6.49 5.70
N SER A 265 -13.00 -7.08 5.66
CA SER A 265 -12.06 -7.05 6.78
C SER A 265 -11.53 -5.64 7.05
N GLN A 266 -11.29 -4.82 6.02
CA GLN A 266 -10.87 -3.42 6.21
C GLN A 266 -11.99 -2.57 6.84
N VAL A 267 -13.23 -2.77 6.40
CA VAL A 267 -14.41 -2.13 7.01
C VAL A 267 -14.56 -2.54 8.48
N LEU A 268 -14.39 -3.83 8.78
CA LEU A 268 -14.43 -4.34 10.15
C LEU A 268 -13.30 -3.75 11.01
N ALA A 269 -12.08 -3.65 10.47
CA ALA A 269 -10.95 -3.05 11.18
C ALA A 269 -11.22 -1.58 11.55
N VAL A 270 -11.81 -0.80 10.64
CA VAL A 270 -12.22 0.59 10.91
C VAL A 270 -13.32 0.66 11.97
N ARG A 271 -14.36 -0.18 11.88
CA ARG A 271 -15.42 -0.21 12.89
C ARG A 271 -14.87 -0.56 14.27
N ASN A 272 -14.03 -1.58 14.36
CA ASN A 272 -13.39 -1.98 15.61
C ASN A 272 -12.51 -0.84 16.16
N ALA A 273 -11.73 -0.17 15.30
CA ALA A 273 -10.94 0.99 15.71
C ALA A 273 -11.82 2.10 16.30
N LYS A 274 -12.97 2.38 15.67
CA LYS A 274 -13.90 3.44 16.09
C LYS A 274 -14.62 3.18 17.42
N GLU A 275 -14.73 1.91 17.83
CA GLU A 275 -15.24 1.56 19.15
C GLU A 275 -14.30 1.99 20.27
N TYR A 276 -12.99 2.02 20.01
CA TYR A 276 -11.96 2.30 21.02
C TYR A 276 -11.27 3.64 20.85
N ALA A 277 -11.56 4.38 19.78
CA ALA A 277 -10.93 5.66 19.45
C ALA A 277 -11.95 6.74 19.10
N ASP A 278 -11.53 7.97 19.32
CA ASP A 278 -12.31 9.18 19.10
C ASP A 278 -12.14 9.70 17.68
N PHE A 279 -10.96 9.50 17.10
CA PHE A 279 -10.62 9.80 15.70
C PHE A 279 -9.96 8.60 15.01
N VAL A 280 -10.46 8.20 13.83
CA VAL A 280 -9.91 7.06 13.09
C VAL A 280 -9.34 7.49 11.74
N VAL A 281 -8.08 7.13 11.49
CA VAL A 281 -7.41 7.27 10.20
C VAL A 281 -7.34 5.91 9.52
N PHE A 282 -7.67 5.85 8.23
CA PHE A 282 -7.31 4.72 7.38
C PHE A 282 -6.26 5.16 6.37
N THR A 283 -5.21 4.37 6.19
CA THR A 283 -4.14 4.66 5.25
C THR A 283 -3.79 3.47 4.36
N THR A 284 -3.36 3.75 3.13
CA THR A 284 -2.96 2.70 2.19
C THR A 284 -1.94 3.18 1.16
N HIS A 285 -0.97 2.32 0.87
CA HIS A 285 0.09 2.58 -0.08
C HIS A 285 -0.29 2.06 -1.48
N ILE A 286 -0.52 2.95 -2.44
CA ILE A 286 -1.18 2.69 -3.71
C ILE A 286 -0.22 2.96 -4.86
N HIS A 287 0.16 1.92 -5.59
CA HIS A 287 0.85 2.04 -6.88
C HIS A 287 -0.06 1.75 -8.08
N GLU A 288 -1.32 1.36 -7.86
CA GLU A 288 -2.27 1.18 -8.95
C GLU A 288 -2.54 2.49 -9.71
N ASN A 289 -2.76 2.39 -11.02
CA ASN A 289 -2.97 3.51 -11.92
C ASN A 289 -4.12 3.22 -12.89
N ARG A 290 -4.65 4.24 -13.56
CA ARG A 290 -5.79 4.05 -14.47
C ARG A 290 -5.38 3.77 -15.89
N TYR A 291 -4.11 3.90 -16.27
CA TYR A 291 -3.66 3.80 -17.67
C TYR A 291 -2.55 2.76 -17.86
N ALA A 292 -2.67 1.96 -18.93
CA ALA A 292 -1.78 0.84 -19.22
C ALA A 292 -0.33 1.23 -19.50
N PHE A 293 -0.07 2.44 -19.99
CA PHE A 293 1.27 2.93 -20.31
C PHE A 293 1.76 3.94 -19.26
N GLN A 294 1.76 3.51 -18.00
CA GLN A 294 2.09 4.34 -16.84
C GLN A 294 3.48 4.99 -16.92
N ALA A 295 4.49 4.29 -17.45
CA ALA A 295 5.84 4.85 -17.62
C ALA A 295 5.87 6.16 -18.43
N TYR A 296 4.81 6.45 -19.18
CA TYR A 296 4.65 7.64 -20.00
C TYR A 296 3.52 8.57 -19.51
N SER A 297 2.94 8.31 -18.33
CA SER A 297 1.78 9.03 -17.81
C SER A 297 1.91 9.31 -16.31
N GLN A 298 1.90 10.60 -15.97
CA GLN A 298 1.75 11.07 -14.59
C GLN A 298 0.25 11.08 -14.23
N ASP A 299 -0.27 9.98 -13.66
CA ASP A 299 -1.70 9.87 -13.35
C ASP A 299 -2.05 10.57 -12.02
N HIS A 300 -2.52 11.81 -12.13
CA HIS A 300 -2.90 12.65 -10.98
C HIS A 300 -4.30 12.30 -10.42
N TYR A 301 -4.90 11.20 -10.87
CA TYR A 301 -6.23 10.78 -10.44
C TYR A 301 -6.16 9.41 -9.76
N PRO A 302 -6.85 9.24 -8.63
CA PRO A 302 -6.85 7.97 -7.93
C PRO A 302 -7.54 6.87 -8.76
N PRO A 303 -7.09 5.61 -8.65
CA PRO A 303 -7.82 4.45 -9.14
C PRO A 303 -9.27 4.42 -8.62
N ASP A 304 -10.15 3.76 -9.37
CA ASP A 304 -11.59 3.68 -9.09
C ASP A 304 -11.89 3.00 -7.74
N TYR A 305 -11.18 1.94 -7.42
CA TYR A 305 -11.35 1.24 -6.15
C TYR A 305 -11.01 2.11 -4.93
N VAL A 306 -10.00 2.98 -5.04
CA VAL A 306 -9.56 3.85 -3.93
C VAL A 306 -10.65 4.84 -3.54
N ARG A 307 -11.30 5.46 -4.53
CA ARG A 307 -12.44 6.36 -4.26
C ARG A 307 -13.59 5.63 -3.58
N THR A 308 -13.89 4.42 -4.05
CA THR A 308 -14.97 3.58 -3.52
C THR A 308 -14.68 3.16 -2.08
N LEU A 309 -13.47 2.65 -1.83
CA LEU A 309 -13.02 2.22 -0.53
C LEU A 309 -12.98 3.38 0.47
N ALA A 310 -12.39 4.53 0.11
CA ALA A 310 -12.29 5.68 1.01
C ALA A 310 -13.66 6.14 1.53
N ARG A 311 -14.66 6.24 0.64
CA ARG A 311 -16.03 6.60 1.02
C ARG A 311 -16.71 5.53 1.85
N GLU A 312 -16.55 4.25 1.50
CA GLU A 312 -17.08 3.12 2.29
C GLU A 312 -16.49 3.11 3.71
N LEU A 313 -15.19 3.35 3.86
CA LEU A 313 -14.54 3.39 5.17
C LEU A 313 -15.00 4.60 6.00
N ILE A 314 -15.15 5.77 5.38
CA ILE A 314 -15.73 6.94 6.05
C ILE A 314 -17.15 6.66 6.51
N ASP A 315 -17.98 6.05 5.66
CA ASP A 315 -19.36 5.66 6.00
C ASP A 315 -19.42 4.66 7.17
N ASN A 316 -18.30 4.01 7.49
CA ASN A 316 -18.17 2.99 8.53
C ASN A 316 -17.29 3.40 9.72
N GLY A 317 -16.88 4.67 9.82
CA GLY A 317 -16.26 5.21 11.03
C GLY A 317 -14.90 5.86 10.86
N ALA A 318 -14.27 5.79 9.68
CA ALA A 318 -13.05 6.55 9.43
C ALA A 318 -13.36 8.05 9.41
N ASP A 319 -12.56 8.84 10.11
CA ASP A 319 -12.63 10.31 10.14
C ASP A 319 -11.67 10.95 9.13
N MET A 320 -10.66 10.20 8.67
CA MET A 320 -9.74 10.61 7.61
C MET A 320 -9.28 9.40 6.77
N PHE A 321 -9.11 9.61 5.47
CA PHE A 321 -8.44 8.65 4.57
C PHE A 321 -7.14 9.26 4.02
N LEU A 322 -6.08 8.47 4.01
CA LEU A 322 -4.76 8.84 3.48
C LEU A 322 -4.26 7.79 2.49
N GLY A 323 -4.18 8.13 1.21
CA GLY A 323 -3.44 7.36 0.22
C GLY A 323 -2.00 7.86 0.08
N SER A 324 -1.12 6.99 -0.38
CA SER A 324 0.32 7.25 -0.59
C SER A 324 0.87 6.38 -1.74
N GLY A 325 2.15 6.50 -2.10
CA GLY A 325 2.88 5.49 -2.89
C GLY A 325 3.04 5.73 -4.39
N ASN A 326 2.05 6.27 -5.12
CA ASN A 326 2.23 6.47 -6.58
C ASN A 326 3.13 7.66 -6.95
N HIS A 327 3.81 8.28 -5.96
CA HIS A 327 4.75 9.41 -6.10
C HIS A 327 4.22 10.65 -6.83
N THR A 328 2.95 10.65 -7.18
CA THR A 328 2.27 11.70 -7.93
C THR A 328 1.27 12.34 -6.99
N MET A 329 1.27 13.67 -6.93
CA MET A 329 0.28 14.37 -6.12
C MET A 329 -1.13 14.16 -6.72
N GLN A 330 -2.06 13.70 -5.90
CA GLN A 330 -3.46 13.49 -6.28
C GLN A 330 -4.38 14.42 -5.51
N GLY A 331 -5.62 14.55 -6.01
CA GLY A 331 -6.60 15.46 -5.45
C GLY A 331 -6.99 15.18 -3.99
N ILE A 332 -7.67 16.15 -3.38
CA ILE A 332 -8.26 16.06 -2.05
C ILE A 332 -9.79 16.08 -2.22
N GLU A 333 -10.50 15.25 -1.48
CA GLU A 333 -11.96 15.26 -1.39
C GLU A 333 -12.40 15.50 0.07
N ILE A 334 -13.44 16.32 0.28
CA ILE A 334 -14.14 16.39 1.56
C ILE A 334 -15.45 15.63 1.41
N TYR A 335 -15.55 14.46 2.01
CA TYR A 335 -16.73 13.59 1.95
C TYR A 335 -17.40 13.55 3.33
N LYS A 336 -18.66 14.01 3.42
CA LYS A 336 -19.40 14.12 4.69
C LYS A 336 -18.63 14.88 5.79
N GLY A 337 -17.92 15.93 5.40
CA GLY A 337 -17.10 16.74 6.31
C GLY A 337 -15.77 16.11 6.72
N ARG A 338 -15.41 14.95 6.15
CA ARG A 338 -14.18 14.22 6.46
C ARG A 338 -13.20 14.29 5.28
N PRO A 339 -11.92 14.59 5.52
CA PRO A 339 -10.93 14.70 4.46
C PRO A 339 -10.47 13.34 3.93
N ILE A 340 -10.34 13.28 2.62
CA ILE A 340 -9.74 12.18 1.85
C ILE A 340 -8.57 12.78 1.08
N PHE A 341 -7.36 12.36 1.43
CA PHE A 341 -6.15 12.67 0.68
C PHE A 341 -5.81 11.46 -0.19
N TYR A 342 -5.89 11.60 -1.51
CA TYR A 342 -5.65 10.45 -2.39
C TYR A 342 -4.17 10.10 -2.56
N ASN A 343 -3.30 11.11 -2.63
CA ASN A 343 -1.86 10.97 -2.46
C ASN A 343 -1.22 12.35 -2.27
N PRO A 344 -0.57 12.64 -1.13
CA PRO A 344 0.22 13.87 -0.96
C PRO A 344 1.48 13.95 -1.84
N GLY A 345 1.90 12.85 -2.48
CA GLY A 345 3.12 12.76 -3.28
C GLY A 345 4.32 12.34 -2.43
N ASN A 346 5.53 12.80 -2.78
CA ASN A 346 6.74 12.51 -2.01
C ASN A 346 7.01 13.59 -0.96
N PHE A 347 7.32 13.20 0.27
CA PHE A 347 7.87 14.12 1.27
C PHE A 347 9.37 14.29 1.10
N ALA A 348 10.08 13.16 0.97
CA ALA A 348 11.51 13.14 0.72
C ALA A 348 11.87 11.93 -0.13
N VAL A 349 12.70 12.17 -1.15
CA VAL A 349 13.31 11.12 -1.96
C VAL A 349 14.82 11.27 -1.87
N GLN A 350 15.44 10.29 -1.24
CA GLN A 350 16.88 10.16 -1.13
C GLN A 350 17.24 8.75 -1.58
N ARG A 351 17.66 8.62 -2.85
CA ARG A 351 18.08 7.36 -3.46
C ARG A 351 19.56 7.40 -3.88
N PHE A 352 20.25 6.29 -3.68
CA PHE A 352 21.57 5.98 -4.23
C PHE A 352 21.36 5.20 -5.55
N GLY A 353 21.66 5.85 -6.68
CA GLY A 353 21.43 5.30 -8.03
C GLY A 353 20.17 5.85 -8.72
N SER A 354 20.10 5.75 -10.06
CA SER A 354 19.06 6.36 -10.89
C SER A 354 17.69 5.70 -10.77
N ASP A 355 16.64 6.52 -10.88
CA ASP A 355 15.22 6.25 -10.60
C ASP A 355 14.53 5.09 -11.38
N ASP A 356 15.20 4.49 -12.37
CA ASP A 356 14.59 3.50 -13.30
C ASP A 356 15.43 2.23 -13.51
N SER A 357 16.26 1.81 -12.54
CA SER A 357 17.13 0.65 -12.74
C SER A 357 16.33 -0.67 -12.60
N PRO A 358 16.16 -1.48 -13.68
CA PRO A 358 15.49 -2.76 -13.55
C PRO A 358 16.30 -3.69 -12.62
N PRO A 359 15.63 -4.63 -11.92
CA PRO A 359 16.32 -5.56 -11.04
C PRO A 359 17.44 -6.30 -11.79
N ASN A 360 18.69 -6.11 -11.36
CA ASN A 360 19.78 -6.90 -11.92
C ASN A 360 19.74 -8.33 -11.32
N PRO A 361 20.05 -9.36 -12.11
CA PRO A 361 20.09 -10.75 -11.63
C PRO A 361 21.19 -11.03 -10.61
N GLU A 362 22.10 -10.09 -10.38
CA GLU A 362 23.41 -10.33 -9.77
C GLU A 362 23.48 -9.87 -8.30
N GLY A 363 22.41 -9.27 -7.75
CA GLY A 363 22.38 -8.82 -6.35
C GLY A 363 23.27 -7.60 -6.08
N LEU A 364 23.65 -6.89 -7.14
CA LEU A 364 24.49 -5.70 -7.10
C LEU A 364 23.69 -4.46 -6.68
N THR A 365 24.35 -3.52 -6.03
CA THR A 365 23.83 -2.15 -5.85
C THR A 365 23.62 -1.47 -7.21
N ASN A 366 22.78 -0.43 -7.28
CA ASN A 366 22.58 0.33 -8.52
C ASN A 366 23.88 0.95 -9.06
N ILE A 367 24.78 1.36 -8.17
CA ILE A 367 26.11 1.86 -8.52
C ILE A 367 26.86 0.76 -9.26
N GLU A 368 26.99 -0.42 -8.67
CA GLU A 368 27.66 -1.56 -9.31
C GLU A 368 26.98 -2.00 -10.61
N ALA A 369 25.65 -2.07 -10.64
CA ALA A 369 24.89 -2.50 -11.83
C ALA A 369 25.06 -1.55 -13.03
N ASN A 370 25.13 -0.24 -12.77
CA ASN A 370 25.29 0.79 -13.80
C ASN A 370 26.76 1.07 -14.13
N GLU A 371 27.69 0.83 -13.20
CA GLU A 371 29.13 1.11 -13.38
C GLU A 371 29.94 -0.08 -13.91
N LEU A 372 29.39 -1.30 -13.94
CA LEU A 372 30.09 -2.49 -14.46
C LEU A 372 30.20 -2.59 -15.99
N ARG A 373 29.55 -1.69 -16.73
CA ARG A 373 29.72 -1.57 -18.19
C ARG A 373 30.53 -0.30 -18.48
N GLU A 374 31.34 -0.32 -19.54
CA GLU A 374 32.41 0.62 -19.96
C GLU A 374 32.13 2.15 -19.87
N ASP A 375 30.99 2.58 -19.34
CA ASP A 375 30.51 3.96 -19.29
C ASP A 375 31.16 4.81 -18.17
N TRP A 376 31.83 4.20 -17.18
CA TRP A 376 32.31 4.92 -15.98
C TRP A 376 33.61 5.75 -16.18
N LEU A 377 34.18 5.78 -17.38
CA LEU A 377 35.37 6.59 -17.71
C LEU A 377 35.12 7.71 -18.74
N GLN A 378 33.86 8.12 -18.96
CA GLN A 378 33.53 9.22 -19.89
C GLN A 378 32.92 10.48 -19.26
N LEU A 379 33.02 10.66 -17.94
CA LEU A 379 32.97 12.02 -17.38
C LEU A 379 34.27 12.74 -17.75
N SER A 380 34.28 13.28 -18.97
CA SER A 380 35.24 14.29 -19.38
C SER A 380 35.09 15.47 -18.43
N VAL A 381 35.94 15.51 -17.40
CA VAL A 381 36.24 16.73 -16.67
C VAL A 381 36.90 17.65 -17.68
N VAL A 382 36.09 18.42 -18.40
CA VAL A 382 36.57 19.56 -19.19
C VAL A 382 37.13 20.55 -18.18
N ARG A 383 38.42 20.41 -17.86
CA ARG A 383 39.19 21.50 -17.28
C ARG A 383 39.26 22.58 -18.36
N THR A 384 38.38 23.56 -18.27
CA THR A 384 38.58 24.85 -18.91
C THR A 384 39.87 25.45 -18.37
N PHE A 385 40.98 25.18 -19.04
CA PHE A 385 42.18 26.01 -18.92
C PHE A 385 41.86 27.33 -19.62
N GLY A 386 41.81 28.40 -18.83
CA GLY A 386 41.53 29.74 -19.32
C GLY A 386 42.50 30.13 -20.42
N THR A 387 41.96 30.52 -21.57
CA THR A 387 42.71 31.24 -22.59
C THR A 387 42.91 32.67 -22.10
N THR A 388 44.13 32.99 -21.67
CA THR A 388 44.65 34.35 -21.65
C THR A 388 44.53 34.94 -23.05
N ARG A 389 43.81 36.07 -23.18
CA ARG A 389 43.89 36.93 -24.35
C ARG A 389 45.30 37.54 -24.39
N GLY A 390 46.12 37.07 -25.33
CA GLY A 390 47.31 37.77 -25.78
C GLY A 390 46.94 38.80 -26.84
N VAL A 391 47.40 40.02 -26.60
CA VAL A 391 47.38 41.16 -27.49
C VAL A 391 48.43 40.94 -28.57
N ASP A 392 48.04 41.07 -29.85
CA ASP A 392 48.69 41.91 -30.88
C ASP A 392 47.93 41.78 -32.21
#